data_AF-A0A0C2YXM1-F1
#
_entry.id   AF-A0A0C2YXM1-F1
#
_cell.length_a   1.000
_cell.length_b   1.000
_cell.length_c   1.000
_cell.angle_alpha   90.00
_cell.angle_beta   90.00
_cell.angle_gamma   90.00
#
_symmetry.space_group_name_H-M   'P 1'
#
loop_
_entity.id
_entity.type
_entity.pdbx_description
1 polymer ?
#
loop_
_entity_poly.entity_id
_entity_poly.type
_entity_poly.pdbx_seq_one_letter_code
_entity_poly.pdbx_strand_id
1 'polypeptide(L)'
;MGSTKEITEMLVGVIWKGHSDEGLSCEYLLKKAMGLPTVVAGEAEYIKKNKFGCTCGICAEGWLSPRMRFQLLAQSEIQGDMLRMDDTMFTPRQPLSASDLFHPALEYLPTPLQRQIYKTFYIGFYTLFDGIAHILRIPNAIPTPQAVIAAAFDINPGASSLGDGVFEETFDVDESELGFRKLVRCANDLEFGAVRLGVGLGRGTGVGWGPFVDRQEMEVDGYDDDSDSG
;
A
#
# COMPACT_ATOMS: atom_id res chain seq x y z
N MET A 1 -12.96 9.78 3.24
CA MET A 1 -12.87 10.12 4.67
C MET A 1 -11.65 9.41 5.22
N GLY A 2 -10.58 10.15 5.51
CA GLY A 2 -9.40 9.58 6.17
C GLY A 2 -9.76 9.10 7.58
N SER A 3 -9.08 8.07 8.06
CA SER A 3 -9.24 7.62 9.45
C SER A 3 -8.86 8.76 10.39
N THR A 4 -9.58 8.91 11.51
CA THR A 4 -9.19 9.85 12.57
C THR A 4 -7.74 9.65 13.02
N LYS A 5 -7.20 8.43 12.86
CA LYS A 5 -5.80 8.11 13.16
C LYS A 5 -4.80 8.78 12.21
N GLU A 6 -5.05 8.73 10.90
CA GLU A 6 -4.17 9.38 9.90
C GLU A 6 -4.19 10.90 10.05
N ILE A 7 -5.35 11.46 10.34
CA ILE A 7 -5.51 12.90 10.60
C ILE A 7 -4.72 13.31 11.86
N THR A 8 -4.67 12.44 12.89
CA THR A 8 -3.93 12.72 14.13
C THR A 8 -2.41 12.58 13.94
N GLU A 9 -1.96 11.60 13.17
CA GLU A 9 -0.53 11.45 12.81
C GLU A 9 -0.03 12.63 11.98
N MET A 10 -0.87 13.13 11.06
CA MET A 10 -0.53 14.25 10.19
C MET A 10 -0.57 15.60 10.92
N LEU A 11 -1.53 15.84 11.82
CA LEU A 11 -1.71 17.14 12.48
C LEU A 11 -0.88 17.33 13.74
N VAL A 12 -0.54 16.26 14.47
CA VAL A 12 0.07 16.37 15.81
C VAL A 12 1.47 15.74 15.86
N GLY A 13 1.91 15.08 14.78
CA GLY A 13 3.16 14.31 14.78
C GLY A 13 3.17 13.15 15.78
N VAL A 14 2.01 12.84 16.38
CA VAL A 14 1.88 11.75 17.35
C VAL A 14 1.71 10.45 16.58
N ILE A 15 2.81 9.71 16.48
CA ILE A 15 2.86 8.38 15.87
C ILE A 15 1.91 7.45 16.63
N TRP A 16 0.97 6.81 15.93
CA TRP A 16 0.13 5.79 16.54
C TRP A 16 1.00 4.57 16.90
N LYS A 17 1.14 4.30 18.19
CA LYS A 17 1.97 3.19 18.72
C LYS A 17 1.21 1.86 18.79
N GLY A 18 0.07 1.75 18.12
CA GLY A 18 -0.85 0.64 18.27
C GLY A 18 -1.82 0.82 19.44
N HIS A 19 -2.71 -0.15 19.63
CA HIS A 19 -3.59 -0.23 20.82
C HIS A 19 -2.75 -0.43 22.09
N SER A 20 -3.26 0.00 23.24
CA SER A 20 -2.59 -0.26 24.53
C SER A 20 -2.61 -1.75 24.85
N ASP A 21 -1.55 -2.24 25.52
CA ASP A 21 -1.46 -3.64 25.90
C ASP A 21 -2.55 -3.99 26.92
N GLU A 22 -2.87 -3.06 27.82
CA GLU A 22 -3.95 -3.18 28.80
C GLU A 22 -5.32 -3.27 28.11
N GLY A 23 -5.55 -2.44 27.08
CA GLY A 23 -6.80 -2.46 26.33
C GLY A 23 -7.02 -3.79 25.61
N LEU A 24 -5.97 -4.31 24.97
CA LEU A 24 -6.00 -5.60 24.28
C LEU A 24 -6.09 -6.79 25.26
N SER A 25 -5.46 -6.70 26.43
CA SER A 25 -5.59 -7.65 27.53
C SER A 25 -7.05 -7.71 28.00
N CYS A 26 -7.66 -6.57 28.31
CA CYS A 26 -9.07 -6.50 28.70
C CYS A 26 -9.99 -7.10 27.64
N GLU A 27 -9.78 -6.78 26.36
CA GLU A 27 -10.57 -7.35 25.27
C GLU A 27 -10.42 -8.87 25.15
N TYR A 28 -9.19 -9.40 25.25
CA TYR A 28 -8.93 -10.85 25.23
C TYR A 28 -9.68 -11.56 26.36
N LEU A 29 -9.59 -11.05 27.59
CA LEU A 29 -10.25 -11.63 28.75
C LEU A 29 -11.78 -11.59 28.60
N LEU A 30 -12.34 -10.50 28.09
CA LEU A 30 -13.78 -10.38 27.81
C LEU A 30 -14.23 -11.39 26.75
N LYS A 31 -13.54 -11.48 25.61
CA LYS A 31 -13.86 -12.46 24.55
C LYS A 31 -13.81 -13.89 25.09
N LYS A 32 -12.78 -14.21 25.87
CA LYS A 32 -12.62 -15.52 26.50
C LYS A 32 -13.75 -15.83 27.47
N ALA A 33 -14.14 -14.88 28.33
CA ALA A 33 -15.24 -15.04 29.27
C ALA A 33 -16.59 -15.24 28.57
N MET A 34 -16.78 -14.61 27.40
CA MET A 34 -17.98 -14.74 26.57
C MET A 34 -18.00 -16.01 25.70
N GLY A 35 -16.94 -16.82 25.72
CA GLY A 35 -16.80 -17.97 24.82
C GLY A 35 -16.67 -17.58 23.34
N LEU A 36 -16.32 -16.32 23.06
CA LEU A 36 -16.08 -15.87 21.69
C LEU A 36 -14.74 -16.43 21.20
N PRO A 37 -14.64 -16.81 19.91
CA PRO A 37 -13.38 -17.28 19.36
C PRO A 37 -12.33 -16.17 19.45
N THR A 38 -11.30 -16.45 20.24
CA THR A 38 -10.04 -15.70 20.20
C THR A 38 -9.17 -16.36 19.14
N VAL A 39 -8.67 -15.58 18.19
CA VAL A 39 -7.91 -16.10 17.03
C VAL A 39 -6.60 -16.79 17.47
N VAL A 40 -6.24 -16.71 18.75
CA VAL A 40 -5.04 -17.25 19.37
C VAL A 40 -5.35 -17.70 20.81
N ALA A 41 -4.66 -18.75 21.27
CA ALA A 41 -4.91 -19.36 22.58
C ALA A 41 -4.37 -18.51 23.76
N GLY A 42 -3.31 -17.72 23.53
CA GLY A 42 -2.63 -16.95 24.57
C GLY A 42 -2.89 -15.45 24.50
N GLU A 43 -2.99 -14.82 25.67
CA GLU A 43 -3.17 -13.36 25.82
C GLU A 43 -2.00 -12.57 25.22
N ALA A 44 -0.76 -12.95 25.55
CA ALA A 44 0.42 -12.27 25.03
C ALA A 44 0.51 -12.32 23.50
N GLU A 45 0.11 -13.46 22.91
CA GLU A 45 0.05 -13.63 21.46
C GLU A 45 -1.09 -12.78 20.86
N TYR A 46 -2.22 -12.66 21.57
CA TYR A 46 -3.33 -11.81 21.19
C TYR A 46 -2.92 -10.34 21.15
N ILE A 47 -2.23 -9.86 22.19
CA ILE A 47 -1.72 -8.49 22.27
C ILE A 47 -0.75 -8.24 21.11
N LYS A 48 0.22 -9.12 20.90
CA LYS A 48 1.20 -8.99 19.81
C LYS A 48 0.52 -8.91 18.44
N LYS A 49 -0.44 -9.79 18.17
CA LYS A 49 -1.15 -9.87 16.88
C LYS A 49 -2.07 -8.68 16.64
N ASN A 50 -2.77 -8.21 17.67
CA ASN A 50 -3.75 -7.14 17.53
C ASN A 50 -3.17 -5.76 17.80
N LYS A 51 -1.90 -5.63 18.21
CA LYS A 51 -1.24 -4.35 18.54
C LYS A 51 -1.47 -3.27 17.49
N PHE A 52 -1.30 -3.62 16.22
CA PHE A 52 -1.44 -2.71 15.08
C PHE A 52 -2.65 -3.06 14.20
N GLY A 53 -3.51 -3.96 14.68
CA GLY A 53 -4.53 -4.63 13.90
C GLY A 53 -5.97 -4.21 14.20
N CYS A 54 -6.88 -4.82 13.46
CA CYS A 54 -8.30 -4.86 13.75
C CYS A 54 -8.64 -6.14 14.50
N THR A 55 -9.62 -6.04 15.40
CA THR A 55 -10.05 -7.14 16.25
C THR A 55 -11.21 -7.95 15.65
N CYS A 56 -11.53 -7.70 14.37
CA CYS A 56 -12.58 -8.37 13.61
C CYS A 56 -12.28 -9.83 13.27
N GLY A 57 -11.01 -10.26 13.38
CA GLY A 57 -10.58 -11.64 13.16
C GLY A 57 -10.49 -12.10 11.70
N ILE A 58 -10.88 -11.26 10.73
CA ILE A 58 -10.82 -11.57 9.29
C ILE A 58 -9.58 -10.98 8.59
N CYS A 59 -8.85 -10.08 9.24
CA CYS A 59 -7.64 -9.48 8.68
C CYS A 59 -6.49 -10.50 8.66
N ALA A 60 -5.75 -10.55 7.55
CA ALA A 60 -4.50 -11.31 7.48
C ALA A 60 -3.50 -10.71 8.48
N GLU A 61 -2.94 -11.59 9.31
CA GLU A 61 -2.10 -11.23 10.46
C GLU A 61 -2.73 -10.23 11.44
N GLY A 62 -4.05 -10.05 11.40
CA GLY A 62 -4.77 -9.10 12.24
C GLY A 62 -4.77 -7.66 11.72
N TRP A 63 -3.99 -7.29 10.69
CA TRP A 63 -3.90 -5.90 10.24
C TRP A 63 -4.31 -5.67 8.78
N LEU A 64 -4.05 -6.60 7.87
CA LEU A 64 -4.37 -6.45 6.45
C LEU A 64 -5.81 -6.89 6.17
N SER A 65 -6.73 -5.94 5.99
CA SER A 65 -8.13 -6.29 5.70
C SER A 65 -8.30 -6.90 4.30
N PRO A 66 -9.35 -7.72 4.07
CA PRO A 66 -9.62 -8.26 2.73
C PRO A 66 -9.79 -7.19 1.66
N ARG A 67 -10.41 -6.05 1.99
CA ARG A 67 -10.63 -4.94 1.05
C ARG A 67 -9.33 -4.20 0.73
N MET A 68 -8.50 -3.95 1.74
CA MET A 68 -7.17 -3.37 1.53
C MET A 68 -6.29 -4.30 0.69
N ARG A 69 -6.33 -5.62 0.97
CA ARG A 69 -5.63 -6.63 0.16
C ARG A 69 -6.05 -6.58 -1.30
N PHE A 70 -7.36 -6.55 -1.55
CA PHE A 70 -7.90 -6.45 -2.90
C PHE A 70 -7.45 -5.16 -3.59
N GLN A 71 -7.48 -4.02 -2.89
CA GLN A 71 -7.01 -2.75 -3.43
C GLN A 71 -5.53 -2.80 -3.80
N LEU A 72 -4.67 -3.35 -2.93
CA LEU A 72 -3.25 -3.51 -3.23
C LEU A 72 -3.03 -4.42 -4.44
N LEU A 73 -3.80 -5.50 -4.58
CA LEU A 73 -3.73 -6.40 -5.72
C LEU A 73 -4.09 -5.66 -7.01
N ALA A 74 -5.27 -5.04 -7.04
CA ALA A 74 -5.74 -4.30 -8.21
C ALA A 74 -4.78 -3.17 -8.61
N GLN A 75 -4.29 -2.40 -7.62
CA GLN A 75 -3.30 -1.36 -7.88
C GLN A 75 -1.98 -1.94 -8.39
N SER A 76 -1.53 -3.09 -7.87
CA SER A 76 -0.30 -3.70 -8.38
C SER A 76 -0.42 -4.14 -9.84
N GLU A 77 -1.55 -4.74 -10.22
CA GLU A 77 -1.80 -5.17 -11.60
C GLU A 77 -1.88 -3.96 -12.54
N ILE A 78 -2.71 -2.96 -12.19
CA ILE A 78 -2.88 -1.74 -13.00
C ILE A 78 -1.55 -1.02 -13.21
N GLN A 79 -0.76 -0.79 -12.15
CA GLN A 79 0.50 -0.08 -12.25
C GLN A 79 1.56 -0.88 -13.03
N GLY A 80 1.61 -2.20 -12.85
CA GLY A 80 2.51 -3.07 -13.60
C GLY A 80 2.22 -3.05 -15.10
N ASP A 81 0.93 -3.13 -15.46
CA ASP A 81 0.50 -3.10 -16.87
C ASP A 81 0.72 -1.73 -17.51
N MET A 82 0.37 -0.63 -16.82
CA MET A 82 0.62 0.73 -17.30
C MET A 82 2.11 0.97 -17.56
N LEU A 83 2.99 0.60 -16.62
CA LEU A 83 4.43 0.75 -16.81
C LEU A 83 4.93 -0.04 -18.03
N ARG A 84 4.42 -1.25 -18.25
CA ARG A 84 4.85 -2.12 -19.36
C ARG A 84 4.54 -1.53 -20.74
N MET A 85 3.52 -0.67 -20.86
CA MET A 85 3.19 0.01 -22.13
C MET A 85 4.34 0.89 -22.64
N ASP A 86 5.14 1.45 -21.74
CA ASP A 86 6.25 2.35 -22.08
C ASP A 86 7.56 1.60 -22.45
N ASP A 87 7.57 0.27 -22.45
CA ASP A 87 8.77 -0.54 -22.78
C ASP A 87 9.35 -0.23 -24.17
N THR A 88 8.49 0.22 -25.08
CA THR A 88 8.85 0.57 -26.46
C THR A 88 9.52 1.95 -26.58
N MET A 89 9.39 2.81 -25.57
CA MET A 89 10.02 4.14 -25.56
C MET A 89 11.55 4.06 -25.35
N PHE A 90 12.02 2.98 -24.74
CA PHE A 90 13.43 2.81 -24.42
C PHE A 90 14.27 2.40 -25.62
N THR A 91 15.27 3.23 -25.94
CA THR A 91 16.34 2.91 -26.90
C THR A 91 17.55 2.32 -26.17
N PRO A 92 18.26 1.32 -26.75
CA PRO A 92 19.43 0.72 -26.10
C PRO A 92 20.48 1.76 -25.66
N ARG A 93 20.89 1.68 -24.39
CA ARG A 93 21.90 2.55 -23.75
C ARG A 93 21.52 4.03 -23.66
N GLN A 94 20.25 4.38 -23.89
CA GLN A 94 19.75 5.72 -23.69
C GLN A 94 18.78 5.72 -22.50
N PRO A 95 19.15 6.33 -21.37
CA PRO A 95 18.24 6.44 -20.24
C PRO A 95 17.16 7.49 -20.54
N LEU A 96 16.00 7.32 -19.90
CA LEU A 96 14.91 8.31 -19.86
C LEU A 96 14.81 8.86 -18.45
N SER A 97 14.28 10.06 -18.27
CA SER A 97 13.89 10.55 -16.95
C SER A 97 12.48 10.08 -16.59
N ALA A 98 12.13 10.12 -15.31
CA ALA A 98 10.77 9.88 -14.83
C ALA A 98 9.78 10.86 -15.46
N SER A 99 10.21 12.10 -15.72
CA SER A 99 9.40 13.11 -16.40
C SER A 99 9.14 12.77 -17.86
N ASP A 100 10.07 12.11 -18.56
CA ASP A 100 9.85 11.68 -19.96
C ASP A 100 8.84 10.54 -20.05
N LEU A 101 8.76 9.70 -19.02
CA LEU A 101 7.86 8.54 -18.94
C LEU A 101 6.46 8.91 -18.39
N PHE A 102 6.30 10.08 -17.74
CA PHE A 102 5.02 10.58 -17.22
C PHE A 102 4.20 9.61 -16.35
N HIS A 103 4.86 8.66 -15.67
CA HIS A 103 4.16 7.63 -14.89
C HIS A 103 4.20 7.94 -13.38
N PRO A 104 3.04 8.04 -12.68
CA PRO A 104 2.98 8.46 -11.26
C PRO A 104 3.80 7.59 -10.30
N ALA A 105 3.91 6.28 -10.57
CA ALA A 105 4.70 5.38 -9.73
C ALA A 105 6.21 5.74 -9.68
N LEU A 106 6.73 6.45 -10.69
CA LEU A 106 8.15 6.81 -10.75
C LEU A 106 8.51 7.94 -9.79
N GLU A 107 7.53 8.71 -9.31
CA GLU A 107 7.74 9.76 -8.30
C GLU A 107 8.20 9.19 -6.95
N TYR A 108 7.94 7.91 -6.71
CA TYR A 108 8.35 7.20 -5.50
C TYR A 108 9.80 6.69 -5.56
N LEU A 109 10.46 6.80 -6.72
CA LEU A 109 11.88 6.50 -6.82
C LEU A 109 12.71 7.61 -6.14
N PRO A 110 13.86 7.28 -5.53
CA PRO A 110 14.83 8.28 -5.12
C PRO A 110 15.17 9.25 -6.25
N THR A 111 15.22 10.57 -5.98
CA THR A 111 15.48 11.62 -6.99
C THR A 111 16.68 11.35 -7.90
N PRO A 112 17.82 10.78 -7.43
CA PRO A 112 18.92 10.43 -8.32
C PRO A 112 18.54 9.40 -9.39
N LEU A 113 17.67 8.43 -9.04
CA LEU A 113 17.21 7.39 -9.97
C LEU A 113 16.16 7.93 -10.94
N GLN A 114 15.36 8.92 -10.54
CA GLN A 114 14.37 9.55 -11.43
C GLN A 114 15.00 10.24 -12.65
N ARG A 115 16.26 10.68 -12.57
CA ARG A 115 16.92 11.42 -13.67
C ARG A 115 17.39 10.53 -14.81
N GLN A 116 17.77 9.28 -14.51
CA GLN A 116 18.38 8.37 -15.47
C GLN A 116 17.89 6.94 -15.22
N ILE A 117 16.77 6.62 -15.84
CA ILE A 117 16.13 5.31 -15.81
C ILE A 117 16.57 4.55 -17.05
N TYR A 118 17.29 3.45 -16.87
CA TYR A 118 17.61 2.53 -17.95
C TYR A 118 16.53 1.46 -18.08
N LYS A 119 16.33 0.95 -19.32
CA LYS A 119 15.35 -0.12 -19.60
C LYS A 119 15.44 -1.31 -18.64
N THR A 120 16.65 -1.76 -18.31
CA THR A 120 16.85 -2.90 -17.40
C THR A 120 16.36 -2.62 -15.99
N PHE A 121 16.61 -1.42 -15.47
CA PHE A 121 16.07 -0.98 -14.19
C PHE A 121 14.55 -0.86 -14.25
N TYR A 122 14.03 -0.26 -15.33
CA TYR A 122 12.60 -0.05 -15.53
C TYR A 122 11.82 -1.38 -15.54
N ILE A 123 12.33 -2.37 -16.29
CA ILE A 123 11.78 -3.74 -16.30
C ILE A 123 11.80 -4.33 -14.90
N GLY A 124 12.94 -4.27 -14.21
CA GLY A 124 13.04 -4.75 -12.83
C GLY A 124 12.03 -4.06 -11.90
N PHE A 125 11.83 -2.76 -12.07
CA PHE A 125 10.92 -1.95 -11.26
C PHE A 125 9.46 -2.38 -11.46
N TYR A 126 8.97 -2.48 -12.70
CA TYR A 126 7.58 -2.92 -12.90
C TYR A 126 7.38 -4.40 -12.53
N THR A 127 8.43 -5.24 -12.63
CA THR A 127 8.37 -6.65 -12.20
C THR A 127 8.12 -6.79 -10.70
N LEU A 128 8.47 -5.78 -9.88
CA LEU A 128 8.10 -5.76 -8.46
C LEU A 128 6.58 -5.76 -8.27
N PHE A 129 5.83 -5.10 -9.16
CA PHE A 129 4.37 -5.10 -9.10
C PHE A 129 3.79 -6.46 -9.45
N ASP A 130 4.37 -7.18 -10.42
CA ASP A 130 4.00 -8.57 -10.70
C ASP A 130 4.25 -9.47 -9.48
N GLY A 131 5.38 -9.28 -8.79
CA GLY A 131 5.71 -9.97 -7.54
C GLY A 131 4.72 -9.68 -6.41
N ILE A 132 4.33 -8.41 -6.24
CA ILE A 132 3.29 -8.01 -5.29
C ILE A 132 1.96 -8.69 -5.63
N ALA A 133 1.53 -8.62 -6.89
CA ALA A 133 0.28 -9.22 -7.35
C ALA A 133 0.27 -10.74 -7.12
N HIS A 134 1.38 -11.41 -7.46
CA HIS A 134 1.55 -12.85 -7.24
C HIS A 134 1.36 -13.23 -5.76
N ILE A 135 2.03 -12.54 -4.84
CA ILE A 135 1.89 -12.78 -3.40
C ILE A 135 0.45 -12.49 -2.94
N LEU A 136 -0.16 -11.42 -3.44
CA LEU A 136 -1.51 -11.02 -3.03
C LEU A 136 -2.61 -11.97 -3.52
N ARG A 137 -2.34 -12.82 -4.51
CA ARG A 137 -3.24 -13.91 -4.90
C ARG A 137 -3.17 -15.11 -3.94
N ILE A 138 -2.06 -15.32 -3.24
CA ILE A 138 -1.89 -16.43 -2.28
C ILE A 138 -2.60 -16.10 -0.95
N PRO A 139 -3.63 -16.84 -0.53
CA PRO A 139 -4.41 -16.49 0.67
C PRO A 139 -3.53 -16.22 1.89
N ASN A 140 -3.80 -15.09 2.57
CA ASN A 140 -3.10 -14.62 3.78
C ASN A 140 -1.60 -14.28 3.62
N ALA A 141 -0.99 -14.42 2.44
CA ALA A 141 0.42 -14.05 2.25
C ALA A 141 0.61 -12.52 2.29
N ILE A 142 1.73 -12.05 2.86
CA ILE A 142 2.03 -10.62 3.03
C ILE A 142 3.14 -10.21 2.06
N PRO A 143 2.96 -9.14 1.25
CA PRO A 143 3.97 -8.66 0.31
C PRO A 143 5.06 -7.83 1.03
N THR A 144 5.88 -8.49 1.85
CA THR A 144 7.06 -7.84 2.45
C THR A 144 8.13 -7.58 1.36
N PRO A 145 9.05 -6.62 1.54
CA PRO A 145 10.11 -6.35 0.58
C PRO A 145 10.90 -7.60 0.19
N GLN A 146 11.26 -8.45 1.15
CA GLN A 146 12.00 -9.69 0.87
C GLN A 146 11.15 -10.68 0.05
N ALA A 147 9.88 -10.84 0.38
CA ALA A 147 8.98 -11.73 -0.35
C ALA A 147 8.76 -11.24 -1.79
N VAL A 148 8.55 -9.93 -1.97
CA VAL A 148 8.37 -9.30 -3.29
C VAL A 148 9.62 -9.47 -4.14
N ILE A 149 10.81 -9.22 -3.58
CA ILE A 149 12.07 -9.40 -4.30
C ILE A 149 12.23 -10.86 -4.73
N ALA A 150 11.98 -11.82 -3.83
CA ALA A 150 12.05 -13.24 -4.15
C ALA A 150 11.08 -13.62 -5.29
N ALA A 151 9.82 -13.20 -5.18
CA ALA A 151 8.80 -13.45 -6.21
C ALA A 151 9.17 -12.81 -7.55
N ALA A 152 9.69 -11.57 -7.54
CA ALA A 152 10.09 -10.87 -8.75
C ALA A 152 11.26 -11.55 -9.49
N PHE A 153 12.18 -12.19 -8.77
CA PHE A 153 13.27 -12.96 -9.39
C PHE A 153 12.80 -14.25 -10.05
N ASP A 154 11.70 -14.84 -9.58
CA ASP A 154 11.11 -16.05 -10.15
C ASP A 154 10.21 -15.76 -11.35
N ILE A 155 9.81 -14.50 -11.55
CA ILE A 155 8.98 -14.06 -12.67
C ILE A 155 9.86 -13.77 -13.88
N ASN A 156 9.52 -14.36 -15.02
CA ASN A 156 10.09 -13.98 -16.31
C ASN A 156 9.32 -12.75 -16.83
N PRO A 157 9.90 -11.54 -16.85
CA PRO A 157 9.19 -10.33 -17.27
C PRO A 157 8.77 -10.36 -18.75
N GLY A 158 9.44 -11.19 -19.57
CA GLY A 158 9.08 -11.40 -20.98
C GLY A 158 7.94 -12.41 -21.18
N ALA A 159 7.56 -13.16 -20.15
CA ALA A 159 6.43 -14.08 -20.17
C ALA A 159 5.19 -13.40 -19.57
N SER A 160 4.66 -12.39 -20.24
CA SER A 160 3.39 -11.80 -19.84
C SER A 160 2.27 -12.83 -20.00
N SER A 161 1.55 -13.15 -18.91
CA SER A 161 0.34 -13.97 -18.97
C SER A 161 -0.89 -13.20 -19.48
N LEU A 162 -0.77 -11.87 -19.65
CA LEU A 162 -1.82 -10.95 -20.08
C LEU A 162 -1.69 -10.53 -21.56
N GLY A 163 -0.90 -11.27 -22.33
CA GLY A 163 -0.51 -10.97 -23.71
C GLY A 163 -1.57 -11.24 -24.79
N ASP A 164 -2.83 -10.86 -24.59
CA ASP A 164 -3.82 -10.74 -25.68
C ASP A 164 -4.48 -9.36 -25.79
N GLY A 165 -4.18 -8.42 -24.89
CA GLY A 165 -4.61 -7.02 -25.04
C GLY A 165 -6.09 -6.77 -24.72
N VAL A 166 -6.73 -7.65 -23.94
CA VAL A 166 -8.14 -7.52 -23.56
C VAL A 166 -8.31 -6.71 -22.26
N PHE A 167 -7.60 -5.58 -22.14
CA PHE A 167 -7.77 -4.67 -20.99
C PHE A 167 -9.12 -3.93 -21.08
N GLU A 168 -9.60 -3.63 -22.30
CA GLU A 168 -10.88 -2.93 -22.51
C GLU A 168 -12.11 -3.73 -22.06
N GLU A 169 -12.15 -5.07 -22.20
CA GLU A 169 -13.31 -5.85 -21.72
C GLU A 169 -13.35 -5.98 -20.18
N THR A 170 -12.28 -5.65 -19.47
CA THR A 170 -12.24 -5.76 -17.99
C THR A 170 -12.97 -4.59 -17.30
N PHE A 171 -13.21 -3.48 -18.00
CA PHE A 171 -13.95 -2.32 -17.46
C PHE A 171 -15.45 -2.36 -17.74
N ASP A 172 -15.91 -3.25 -18.63
CA ASP A 172 -17.35 -3.54 -18.86
C ASP A 172 -17.89 -4.60 -17.88
N VAL A 173 -17.08 -5.02 -16.88
CA VAL A 173 -17.56 -5.87 -15.79
C VAL A 173 -18.48 -5.04 -14.90
N ASP A 174 -19.76 -5.36 -14.96
CA ASP A 174 -20.84 -4.76 -14.17
C ASP A 174 -20.38 -4.52 -12.73
N GLU A 175 -20.51 -3.29 -12.20
CA GLU A 175 -20.05 -2.92 -10.85
C GLU A 175 -20.59 -3.85 -9.74
N SER A 176 -21.66 -4.59 -10.06
CA SER A 176 -22.31 -5.62 -9.25
C SER A 176 -21.47 -6.91 -9.09
N GLU A 177 -20.52 -7.16 -10.00
CA GLU A 177 -19.64 -8.32 -10.04
C GLU A 177 -18.26 -8.09 -9.41
N LEU A 178 -17.84 -6.83 -9.26
CA LEU A 178 -16.64 -6.47 -8.51
C LEU A 178 -16.79 -6.94 -7.06
N GLY A 179 -16.21 -8.11 -6.77
CA GLY A 179 -16.25 -8.78 -5.47
C GLY A 179 -15.87 -7.87 -4.30
N PHE A 180 -15.16 -6.76 -4.57
CA PHE A 180 -14.87 -5.69 -3.62
C PHE A 180 -16.07 -5.17 -2.83
N ARG A 181 -17.24 -4.93 -3.46
CA ARG A 181 -18.44 -4.45 -2.75
C ARG A 181 -19.06 -5.54 -1.86
N LYS A 182 -18.78 -6.80 -2.16
CA LYS A 182 -19.23 -7.98 -1.39
C LYS A 182 -18.27 -8.29 -0.23
N LEU A 183 -17.06 -7.75 -0.22
CA LEU A 183 -16.11 -7.94 0.87
C LEU A 183 -16.60 -7.24 2.15
N VAL A 184 -16.43 -7.94 3.27
CA VAL A 184 -16.79 -7.43 4.60
C VAL A 184 -15.98 -6.16 4.90
N ARG A 185 -16.68 -5.10 5.32
CA ARG A 185 -16.04 -3.86 5.74
C ARG A 185 -15.27 -4.07 7.04
N CYS A 186 -14.10 -3.45 7.13
CA CYS A 186 -13.25 -3.49 8.30
C CYS A 186 -12.76 -2.09 8.65
N ALA A 187 -12.54 -1.82 9.93
CA ALA A 187 -11.92 -0.57 10.38
C ALA A 187 -10.53 -0.33 9.75
N ASN A 188 -9.85 -1.39 9.32
CA ASN A 188 -8.54 -1.32 8.68
C ASN A 188 -8.58 -1.14 7.16
N ASP A 189 -9.76 -0.99 6.54
CA ASP A 189 -9.88 -0.86 5.08
C ASP A 189 -9.13 0.35 4.50
N LEU A 190 -8.80 1.34 5.33
CA LEU A 190 -8.12 2.58 4.94
C LEU A 190 -6.94 2.92 5.89
N GLU A 191 -6.44 1.94 6.66
CA GLU A 191 -5.36 2.17 7.61
C GLU A 191 -3.99 1.94 6.94
N PHE A 192 -3.61 2.84 6.02
CA PHE A 192 -2.37 2.69 5.24
C PHE A 192 -1.12 2.69 6.12
N GLY A 193 -1.15 3.40 7.25
CA GLY A 193 -0.08 3.37 8.26
C GLY A 193 0.14 1.97 8.84
N ALA A 194 -0.93 1.24 9.17
CA ALA A 194 -0.85 -0.13 9.66
C ALA A 194 -0.31 -1.07 8.58
N VAL A 195 -0.76 -0.90 7.34
CA VAL A 195 -0.26 -1.68 6.20
C VAL A 195 1.24 -1.50 6.03
N ARG A 196 1.70 -0.25 6.00
CA ARG A 196 3.12 0.10 5.87
C ARG A 196 3.97 -0.57 6.96
N LEU A 197 3.52 -0.51 8.22
CA LEU A 197 4.24 -1.16 9.33
C LEU A 197 4.23 -2.68 9.17
N GLY A 198 3.08 -3.25 8.83
CA GLY A 198 2.90 -4.69 8.66
C GLY A 198 3.74 -5.29 7.54
N VAL A 199 3.96 -4.57 6.43
CA VAL A 199 4.86 -5.01 5.36
C VAL A 199 6.34 -4.76 5.67
N GLY A 200 6.68 -4.13 6.81
CA GLY A 200 8.06 -3.87 7.22
C GLY A 200 8.67 -2.57 6.69
N LEU A 201 7.86 -1.61 6.26
CA LEU A 201 8.29 -0.31 5.72
C LEU A 201 8.29 0.82 6.78
N GLY A 202 8.48 0.47 8.05
CA GLY A 202 8.49 1.45 9.16
C GLY A 202 9.69 2.39 9.17
N ARG A 203 9.55 3.54 9.87
CA ARG A 203 10.55 4.64 9.97
C ARG A 203 11.94 4.26 10.50
N GLY A 204 12.19 3.01 10.91
CA GLY A 204 13.50 2.54 11.35
C GLY A 204 14.59 2.55 10.28
N THR A 205 14.23 2.77 9.01
CA THR A 205 15.19 2.82 7.89
C THR A 205 15.84 4.19 7.69
N GLY A 206 15.36 5.25 8.35
CA GLY A 206 15.89 6.61 8.19
C GLY A 206 15.65 7.25 6.81
N VAL A 207 14.91 6.59 5.93
CA VAL A 207 14.59 7.09 4.59
C VAL A 207 13.15 7.60 4.59
N GLY A 208 12.97 8.90 4.28
CA GLY A 208 11.66 9.47 3.99
C GLY A 208 11.00 8.72 2.84
N TRP A 209 9.77 8.27 3.02
CA TRP A 209 9.06 7.48 2.02
C TRP A 209 8.20 8.38 1.13
N GLY A 210 8.30 8.17 -0.19
CA GLY A 210 7.49 8.83 -1.21
C GLY A 210 7.95 10.25 -1.59
N PRO A 211 7.35 10.84 -2.64
CA PRO A 211 7.59 12.23 -3.04
C PRO A 211 7.03 13.25 -2.04
N PHE A 212 6.57 12.77 -0.88
CA PHE A 212 6.22 13.59 0.27
C PHE A 212 7.52 14.14 0.87
N VAL A 213 8.10 15.13 0.17
CA VAL A 213 8.89 16.15 0.85
C VAL A 213 8.03 16.54 2.04
N ASP A 214 8.59 16.50 3.26
CA ASP A 214 7.94 17.10 4.42
C ASP A 214 7.41 18.44 3.90
N ARG A 215 6.09 18.55 3.82
CA ARG A 215 5.41 19.74 3.34
C ARG A 215 5.70 20.73 4.45
N GLN A 216 6.91 21.29 4.45
CA GLN A 216 7.27 22.50 5.15
C GLN A 216 6.09 23.39 4.85
N GLU A 217 5.39 23.69 5.94
CA GLU A 217 4.22 24.52 6.01
C GLU A 217 4.31 25.48 4.84
N MET A 218 3.49 25.26 3.80
CA MET A 218 3.20 26.36 2.89
C MET A 218 2.57 27.35 3.84
N GLU A 219 3.38 28.28 4.34
CA GLU A 219 2.91 29.50 4.95
C GLU A 219 1.87 29.97 3.95
N VAL A 220 0.61 29.86 4.37
CA VAL A 220 -0.49 30.40 3.59
C VAL A 220 -0.26 31.88 3.73
N ASP A 221 0.50 32.45 2.80
CA ASP A 221 0.71 33.88 2.65
C ASP A 221 -0.67 34.50 2.80
N GLY A 222 -0.84 35.25 3.90
CA GLY A 222 -2.13 35.78 4.28
C GLY A 222 -2.75 36.47 3.07
N TYR A 223 -3.96 36.04 2.71
CA TYR A 223 -4.77 36.82 1.79
C TYR A 223 -4.99 38.19 2.46
N ASP A 224 -4.21 39.18 2.03
CA ASP A 224 -4.46 40.59 2.33
C ASP A 224 -5.83 40.92 1.73
N ASP A 225 -6.83 40.93 2.60
CA ASP A 225 -8.19 41.37 2.34
C ASP A 225 -8.17 42.89 2.15
N ASP A 226 -7.79 43.34 0.95
CA ASP A 226 -7.95 44.72 0.52
C ASP A 226 -9.46 45.00 0.35
N SER A 227 -10.11 45.25 1.48
CA SER A 227 -11.41 45.90 1.56
C SER A 227 -11.26 47.35 1.12
N ASP A 228 -11.34 47.58 -0.19
CA ASP A 228 -11.49 48.90 -0.79
C ASP A 228 -12.75 49.57 -0.24
N SER A 229 -12.54 50.54 0.65
CA SER A 229 -13.53 51.51 1.09
C SER A 229 -13.39 52.76 0.22
N GLY A 230 -14.32 52.95 -0.72
CA GLY A 230 -14.41 54.15 -1.56
C GLY A 230 -15.76 54.29 -2.22
#